data_AF-A0A1H4B7U1-F1
#
_entry.id   AF-A0A1H4B7U1-F1
#
_cell.length_a   1.000
_cell.length_b   1.000
_cell.length_c   1.000
_cell.angle_alpha   90.00
_cell.angle_beta   90.00
_cell.angle_gamma   90.00
#
_symmetry.space_group_name_H-M   'P 1'
#
loop_
_entity.id
_entity.type
_entity.pdbx_description
1 polymer ?
#
loop_
_entity_poly.entity_id
_entity_poly.type
_entity_poly.pdbx_seq_one_letter_code
_entity_poly.pdbx_strand_id
1 'polypeptide(L)'
;MKRLFRLFLMFTLLTGAWACSDDKTSEVRINDGAEFLSLDYLARSGKITVNAPAPWTVILSAGSYGGDERPDWVTLSAEEGPEGYSEIDVTFAANPGPARSALLLFICNGKTSVFTLSQSAKDTGFDSPDYYFYAAFGTMPALYSGLHLLSHDKPSYFFYERPQTYDPELFPDYATVFTAANPNAGATTEEIYAMSEQMKRRILEINAEDPTAVFGLYVTDLACRAGYDWFVEQGIDSARVKVTMLSDGTGTYNNFYKFFGDPATAEQNWNDYAARVEALDWNHGGRYPETRAPQDLVSDEWIAYLSTRPNYRLMLQNASLMESSGPFMTQKLAEMKMESVQPYELLTALPEEAKKEFYRMANFDYDRFKALFDASPKGNLIILGTSHTTDESRQQQAAYVRRIMDQYGSEYDVFFKPHPADNSSSDYEERFPGLTLLPGQMPFEIFVWSLLDEVNLIGGYPSTTFLSLPLDKVGFLFATDAASLPRPLNLLFSDAPNVEWMQQP
;
A
#
# COMPACT_ATOMS: atom_id res chain seq x y z
N MET A 1 60.98 41.25 7.92
CA MET A 1 60.44 42.45 8.59
C MET A 1 59.03 42.14 9.07
N LYS A 2 58.91 41.98 10.39
CA LYS A 2 57.79 42.31 11.30
C LYS A 2 56.33 41.98 10.93
N ARG A 3 55.83 40.97 11.66
CA ARG A 3 54.60 40.95 12.50
C ARG A 3 53.27 40.79 11.72
N LEU A 4 52.33 39.90 12.05
CA LEU A 4 52.00 39.21 13.29
C LEU A 4 51.59 37.75 13.03
N PHE A 5 52.28 36.85 13.73
CA PHE A 5 51.92 35.47 14.05
C PHE A 5 51.78 35.47 15.58
N ARG A 6 50.60 35.13 16.13
CA ARG A 6 50.25 34.95 17.56
C ARG A 6 48.72 34.87 17.60
N LEU A 7 48.02 33.86 18.12
CA LEU A 7 48.34 32.80 19.07
C LEU A 7 47.66 31.50 18.63
N PHE A 8 48.38 30.39 18.77
CA PHE A 8 47.83 29.08 19.03
C PHE A 8 48.49 28.59 20.32
N LEU A 9 47.76 27.75 21.07
CA LEU A 9 48.14 26.96 22.25
C LEU A 9 47.84 27.49 23.67
N MET A 10 47.19 26.57 24.40
CA MET A 10 47.14 26.32 25.85
C MET A 10 45.97 26.92 26.63
N PHE A 11 44.84 26.24 26.58
CA PHE A 11 44.21 25.71 27.80
C PHE A 11 43.75 24.27 27.53
N THR A 12 44.63 23.34 27.87
CA THR A 12 44.30 21.93 28.12
C THR A 12 43.59 21.81 29.46
N LEU A 13 42.67 20.83 29.54
CA LEU A 13 42.15 20.19 30.76
C LEU A 13 41.23 21.03 31.65
N LEU A 14 39.92 20.92 31.42
CA LEU A 14 38.86 20.76 32.43
C LEU A 14 37.48 20.71 31.75
N THR A 15 37.08 19.55 31.24
CA THR A 15 35.67 19.14 31.18
C THR A 15 35.61 17.69 31.63
N GLY A 16 36.03 17.46 32.88
CA GLY A 16 35.57 16.31 33.62
C GLY A 16 34.10 16.52 33.96
N ALA A 17 33.35 15.44 33.83
CA ALA A 17 32.06 15.18 34.46
C ALA A 17 30.99 16.26 34.26
N TRP A 18 29.95 15.92 33.51
CA TRP A 18 28.54 15.99 33.93
C TRP A 18 27.68 15.59 32.73
N ALA A 19 27.55 14.28 32.55
CA ALA A 19 26.45 13.66 31.82
C ALA A 19 26.07 12.36 32.54
N CYS A 20 25.94 12.44 33.87
CA CYS A 20 25.05 11.56 34.61
C CYS A 20 23.81 12.40 34.87
N SER A 21 22.90 12.42 33.89
CA SER A 21 21.51 12.66 34.21
C SER A 21 21.04 11.38 34.90
N ASP A 22 21.18 11.34 36.22
CA ASP A 22 20.43 10.42 37.08
C ASP A 22 18.94 10.79 36.97
N ASP A 23 18.32 10.50 35.81
CA ASP A 23 16.89 10.27 35.79
C ASP A 23 16.68 8.94 36.51
N LYS A 24 16.47 9.02 37.82
CA LYS A 24 15.95 7.90 38.60
C LYS A 24 14.56 7.58 38.06
N THR A 25 14.52 6.71 37.07
CA THR A 25 13.31 6.12 36.51
C THR A 25 12.55 5.47 37.65
N SER A 26 11.34 5.93 37.98
CA SER A 26 10.55 5.37 39.10
C SER A 26 9.94 4.00 38.79
N GLU A 27 10.22 3.43 37.62
CA GLU A 27 9.59 2.23 37.05
C GLU A 27 10.63 1.39 36.32
N VAL A 28 10.41 0.07 36.29
CA VAL A 28 11.24 -0.87 35.54
C VAL A 28 11.11 -0.56 34.05
N ARG A 29 12.24 -0.34 33.37
CA ARG A 29 12.32 -0.27 31.91
C ARG A 29 12.85 -1.57 31.36
N ILE A 30 12.14 -2.14 30.40
CA ILE A 30 12.48 -3.40 29.74
C ILE A 30 12.82 -3.06 28.29
N ASN A 31 13.96 -3.52 27.77
CA ASN A 31 14.39 -3.25 26.39
C ASN A 31 14.26 -1.77 26.01
N ASP A 32 14.78 -0.88 26.85
CA ASP A 32 14.69 0.59 26.72
C ASP A 32 13.27 1.17 26.61
N GLY A 33 12.27 0.44 27.12
CA GLY A 33 10.86 0.87 27.15
C GLY A 33 9.94 0.10 26.21
N ALA A 34 10.43 -0.96 25.56
CA ALA A 34 9.57 -1.85 24.78
C ALA A 34 8.62 -2.65 25.69
N GLU A 35 7.44 -2.95 25.17
CA GLU A 35 6.39 -3.68 25.89
C GLU A 35 6.31 -5.16 25.50
N PHE A 36 7.01 -5.56 24.43
CA PHE A 36 6.94 -6.93 23.93
C PHE A 36 8.20 -7.37 23.18
N LEU A 37 8.28 -8.68 22.94
CA LEU A 37 9.21 -9.34 22.03
C LEU A 37 8.41 -10.30 21.13
N SER A 38 8.35 -10.00 19.83
CA SER A 38 7.70 -10.84 18.81
C SER A 38 8.75 -11.63 18.03
N LEU A 39 8.56 -12.94 17.93
CA LEU A 39 9.56 -13.85 17.37
C LEU A 39 8.98 -14.77 16.31
N ASP A 40 9.81 -15.14 15.35
CA ASP A 40 9.46 -16.19 14.40
C ASP A 40 9.44 -17.58 15.06
N TYR A 41 8.90 -18.55 14.33
CA TYR A 41 8.78 -19.94 14.78
C TYR A 41 10.12 -20.68 14.95
N LEU A 42 11.21 -20.17 14.35
CA LEU A 42 12.57 -20.69 14.39
C LEU A 42 13.46 -20.02 15.44
N ALA A 43 12.99 -18.97 16.10
CA ALA A 43 13.70 -18.33 17.18
C ALA A 43 14.01 -19.35 18.29
N ARG A 44 15.24 -19.31 18.79
CA ARG A 44 15.74 -20.19 19.85
C ARG A 44 16.27 -19.44 21.06
N SER A 45 16.62 -18.19 20.87
CA SER A 45 17.16 -17.35 21.92
C SER A 45 16.80 -15.90 21.69
N GLY A 46 16.69 -15.15 22.77
CA GLY A 46 16.55 -13.70 22.78
C GLY A 46 17.23 -13.14 24.02
N LYS A 47 17.29 -11.81 24.08
CA LYS A 47 17.82 -11.10 25.24
C LYS A 47 16.81 -10.05 25.69
N ILE A 48 16.61 -9.97 26.99
CA ILE A 48 15.82 -8.93 27.63
C ILE A 48 16.75 -8.11 28.51
N THR A 49 16.84 -6.81 28.26
CA THR A 49 17.53 -5.88 29.16
C THR A 49 16.52 -5.31 30.15
N VAL A 50 16.95 -5.18 31.40
CA VAL A 50 16.12 -4.65 32.49
C VAL A 50 16.91 -3.53 33.16
N ASN A 51 16.30 -2.36 33.28
CA ASN A 51 16.83 -1.27 34.08
C ASN A 51 15.80 -0.91 35.16
N ALA A 52 16.12 -1.21 36.42
CA ALA A 52 15.17 -1.12 37.53
C ALA A 52 15.65 -0.19 38.65
N PRO A 53 14.76 0.59 39.30
CA PRO A 53 15.13 1.47 40.41
C PRO A 53 15.31 0.78 41.76
N ALA A 54 15.08 -0.53 41.83
CA ALA A 54 15.27 -1.36 43.01
C ALA A 54 15.40 -2.82 42.55
N PRO A 55 15.76 -3.76 43.44
CA PRO A 55 15.72 -5.17 43.12
C PRO A 55 14.36 -5.59 42.55
N TRP A 56 14.40 -6.46 41.56
CA TRP A 56 13.24 -6.89 40.80
C TRP A 56 13.13 -8.41 40.78
N THR A 57 11.91 -8.90 40.56
CA THR A 57 11.60 -10.30 40.29
C THR A 57 10.73 -10.39 39.04
N VAL A 58 10.71 -11.50 38.33
CA VAL A 58 9.84 -11.72 37.17
C VAL A 58 9.09 -13.04 37.30
N ILE A 59 7.79 -12.99 37.01
CA ILE A 59 6.93 -14.16 36.95
C ILE A 59 6.59 -14.43 35.49
N LEU A 60 6.86 -15.64 35.03
CA LEU A 60 6.50 -16.11 33.69
C LEU A 60 5.13 -16.81 33.74
N SER A 61 4.14 -16.28 33.01
CA SER A 61 2.75 -16.75 33.01
C SER A 61 2.23 -17.03 31.59
N ALA A 62 1.41 -18.07 31.43
CA ALA A 62 0.68 -18.34 30.20
C ALA A 62 -0.53 -17.39 30.07
N GLY A 63 -0.36 -16.29 29.32
CA GLY A 63 -1.44 -15.56 28.63
C GLY A 63 -2.51 -14.84 29.46
N SER A 64 -2.54 -14.95 30.79
CA SER A 64 -3.48 -14.21 31.63
C SER A 64 -2.84 -13.78 32.95
N TYR A 65 -3.20 -12.58 33.43
CA TYR A 65 -2.74 -12.05 34.71
C TYR A 65 -3.21 -12.97 35.84
N GLY A 66 -2.27 -13.67 36.49
CA GLY A 66 -2.57 -14.63 37.55
C GLY A 66 -2.88 -16.06 37.11
N GLY A 67 -2.57 -16.43 35.86
CA GLY A 67 -2.50 -17.85 35.46
C GLY A 67 -1.30 -18.55 36.09
N ASP A 68 -1.52 -19.64 36.81
CA ASP A 68 -0.46 -20.40 37.50
C ASP A 68 0.35 -21.33 36.56
N GLU A 69 -0.06 -21.45 35.29
CA GLU A 69 0.63 -22.32 34.33
C GLU A 69 1.83 -21.62 33.70
N ARG A 70 3.01 -22.13 34.06
CA ARG A 70 4.27 -21.70 33.46
C ARG A 70 4.41 -22.32 32.06
N PRO A 71 4.60 -21.53 30.99
CA PRO A 71 4.87 -22.06 29.66
C PRO A 71 6.14 -22.91 29.63
N ASP A 72 6.07 -24.08 28.99
CA ASP A 72 7.16 -25.04 28.85
C ASP A 72 8.15 -24.71 27.72
N TRP A 73 7.81 -23.73 26.89
CA TRP A 73 8.56 -23.34 25.70
C TRP A 73 9.48 -22.14 25.90
N VAL A 74 9.46 -21.51 27.07
CA VAL A 74 10.33 -20.37 27.44
C VAL A 74 11.14 -20.70 28.69
N THR A 75 12.42 -20.38 28.68
CA THR A 75 13.29 -20.43 29.86
C THR A 75 14.04 -19.11 30.02
N LEU A 76 14.12 -18.60 31.24
CA LEU A 76 14.85 -17.38 31.61
C LEU A 76 16.15 -17.76 32.33
N SER A 77 17.26 -17.08 32.04
CA SER A 77 18.52 -17.29 32.78
C SER A 77 18.48 -16.73 34.21
N ALA A 78 17.60 -15.77 34.47
CA ALA A 78 17.38 -15.16 35.78
C ALA A 78 15.90 -14.81 35.97
N GLU A 79 15.39 -15.03 37.19
CA GLU A 79 14.02 -14.67 37.61
C GLU A 79 14.01 -13.52 38.64
N GLU A 80 15.18 -13.05 39.03
CA GLU A 80 15.39 -11.91 39.93
C GLU A 80 16.69 -11.19 39.59
N GLY A 81 16.81 -9.92 39.98
CA GLY A 81 18.01 -9.14 39.75
C GLY A 81 18.13 -7.90 40.64
N PRO A 82 19.33 -7.29 40.67
CA PRO A 82 19.61 -6.11 41.49
C PRO A 82 18.95 -4.83 40.93
N GLU A 83 19.01 -3.76 41.73
CA GLU A 83 18.83 -2.39 41.24
C GLU A 83 19.84 -2.08 40.12
N GLY A 84 19.39 -1.31 39.13
CA GLY A 84 20.18 -0.92 37.96
C GLY A 84 19.99 -1.88 36.78
N TYR A 85 21.05 -2.03 35.98
CA TYR A 85 21.05 -2.79 34.75
C TYR A 85 21.18 -4.30 35.00
N SER A 86 20.37 -5.10 34.30
CA SER A 86 20.45 -6.56 34.23
C SER A 86 20.18 -7.04 32.80
N GLU A 87 20.72 -8.20 32.44
CA GLU A 87 20.39 -8.90 31.20
C GLU A 87 19.83 -10.29 31.54
N ILE A 88 18.73 -10.65 30.89
CA ILE A 88 18.13 -11.97 30.96
C ILE A 88 18.27 -12.61 29.58
N ASP A 89 18.98 -13.74 29.52
CA ASP A 89 18.98 -14.58 28.34
C ASP A 89 17.70 -15.41 28.36
N VAL A 90 16.97 -15.37 27.25
CA VAL A 90 15.72 -16.12 27.08
C VAL A 90 15.95 -17.20 26.05
N THR A 91 15.56 -18.44 26.37
CA THR A 91 15.61 -19.56 25.42
C THR A 91 14.19 -19.97 25.04
N PHE A 92 14.00 -20.27 23.75
CA PHE A 92 12.71 -20.64 23.16
C PHE A 92 12.78 -22.03 22.53
N ALA A 93 11.74 -22.83 22.73
CA ALA A 93 11.51 -24.00 21.90
C ALA A 93 11.07 -23.58 20.48
N ALA A 94 11.32 -24.43 19.49
CA ALA A 94 10.70 -24.27 18.17
C ALA A 94 9.18 -24.30 18.26
N ASN A 95 8.51 -23.55 17.38
CA ASN A 95 7.06 -23.59 17.28
C ASN A 95 6.59 -24.19 15.95
N PRO A 96 6.51 -25.53 15.82
CA PRO A 96 5.91 -26.14 14.64
C PRO A 96 4.37 -26.03 14.62
N GLY A 97 3.75 -25.58 15.72
CA GLY A 97 2.30 -25.53 15.92
C GLY A 97 1.70 -24.13 15.73
N PRO A 98 0.50 -23.90 16.30
CA PRO A 98 -0.16 -22.60 16.30
C PRO A 98 0.69 -21.51 16.97
N ALA A 99 0.41 -20.25 16.64
CA ALA A 99 1.04 -19.11 17.32
C ALA A 99 0.75 -19.15 18.83
N ARG A 100 1.70 -18.67 19.64
CA ARG A 100 1.62 -18.73 21.11
C ARG A 100 2.20 -17.48 21.74
N SER A 101 1.74 -17.16 22.94
CA SER A 101 2.23 -16.01 23.72
C SER A 101 2.37 -16.33 25.21
N ALA A 102 3.14 -15.52 25.90
CA ALA A 102 3.36 -15.57 27.35
C ALA A 102 3.57 -14.15 27.90
N LEU A 103 3.36 -13.99 29.21
CA LEU A 103 3.58 -12.74 29.91
C LEU A 103 4.76 -12.89 30.88
N LEU A 104 5.62 -11.88 30.90
CA LEU A 104 6.64 -11.65 31.92
C LEU A 104 6.16 -10.51 32.82
N LEU A 105 5.86 -10.83 34.07
CA LEU A 105 5.38 -9.87 35.06
C LEU A 105 6.55 -9.44 35.94
N PHE A 106 7.16 -8.31 35.62
CA PHE A 106 8.26 -7.74 36.40
C PHE A 106 7.72 -7.00 37.62
N ILE A 107 8.17 -7.39 38.80
CA ILE A 107 7.76 -6.81 40.08
C ILE A 107 8.94 -6.06 40.68
N CYS A 108 8.77 -4.76 40.92
CA CYS A 108 9.78 -3.89 41.52
C CYS A 108 9.07 -2.86 42.41
N ASN A 109 9.51 -2.68 43.66
CA ASN A 109 8.89 -1.77 44.63
C ASN A 109 7.36 -1.95 44.79
N GLY A 110 6.86 -3.18 44.66
CA GLY A 110 5.43 -3.49 44.76
C GLY A 110 4.59 -3.05 43.55
N LYS A 111 5.20 -2.54 42.48
CA LYS A 111 4.57 -2.29 41.18
C LYS A 111 4.85 -3.45 40.23
N THR A 112 3.90 -3.72 39.33
CA THR A 112 4.05 -4.72 38.27
C THR A 112 4.12 -4.03 36.91
N SER A 113 5.16 -4.36 36.14
CA SER A 113 5.28 -4.04 34.71
C SER A 113 5.08 -5.32 33.90
N VAL A 114 4.31 -5.25 32.83
CA VAL A 114 4.02 -6.40 31.96
C VAL A 114 4.89 -6.32 30.71
N PHE A 115 5.45 -7.46 30.31
CA PHE A 115 6.16 -7.61 29.04
C PHE A 115 5.68 -8.86 28.32
N THR A 116 5.29 -8.70 27.07
CA THR A 116 4.67 -9.79 26.30
C THR A 116 5.69 -10.51 25.43
N LEU A 117 5.71 -11.84 25.49
CA LEU A 117 6.43 -12.68 24.56
C LEU A 117 5.45 -13.28 23.58
N SER A 118 5.75 -13.24 22.28
CA SER A 118 4.99 -13.97 21.27
C SER A 118 5.92 -14.74 20.34
N GLN A 119 5.46 -15.90 19.90
CA GLN A 119 6.14 -16.72 18.90
C GLN A 119 5.14 -17.14 17.84
N SER A 120 5.42 -16.76 16.59
CA SER A 120 4.55 -17.01 15.45
C SER A 120 4.41 -18.50 15.14
N ALA A 121 3.32 -18.83 14.44
CA ALA A 121 3.17 -20.12 13.80
C ALA A 121 4.18 -20.27 12.65
N LYS A 122 4.50 -21.50 12.27
CA LYS A 122 5.32 -21.78 11.07
C LYS A 122 4.69 -21.27 9.79
N ASP A 123 3.37 -21.43 9.68
CA ASP A 123 2.58 -20.93 8.57
C ASP A 123 1.49 -20.01 9.14
N THR A 124 1.53 -18.77 8.71
CA THR A 124 0.61 -17.72 9.14
C THR A 124 -0.43 -17.37 8.08
N GLY A 125 -0.43 -18.04 6.92
CA GLY A 125 -1.40 -17.87 5.83
C GLY A 125 -1.37 -16.48 5.18
N PHE A 126 -1.15 -16.39 3.87
CA PHE A 126 -1.10 -15.07 3.21
C PHE A 126 -2.48 -14.40 3.12
N ASP A 127 -3.50 -15.17 2.74
CA ASP A 127 -4.86 -14.68 2.45
C ASP A 127 -5.84 -14.87 3.62
N SER A 128 -5.35 -15.09 4.84
CA SER A 128 -6.20 -15.17 6.04
C SER A 128 -5.72 -14.33 7.25
N PRO A 129 -5.33 -13.05 7.06
CA PRO A 129 -5.14 -12.13 8.18
C PRO A 129 -6.33 -12.04 9.15
N ASP A 130 -6.02 -11.74 10.41
CA ASP A 130 -6.99 -11.44 11.45
C ASP A 130 -7.48 -9.98 11.36
N TYR A 131 -6.60 -9.07 10.93
CA TYR A 131 -6.85 -7.64 10.77
C TYR A 131 -6.33 -7.15 9.43
N TYR A 132 -7.05 -6.22 8.79
CA TYR A 132 -6.61 -5.59 7.54
C TYR A 132 -6.36 -4.10 7.71
N PHE A 133 -5.29 -3.62 7.07
CA PHE A 133 -4.92 -2.23 6.93
C PHE A 133 -4.88 -1.88 5.46
N TYR A 134 -5.46 -0.74 5.10
CA TYR A 134 -5.48 -0.23 3.74
C TYR A 134 -4.82 1.14 3.69
N ALA A 135 -3.88 1.32 2.78
CA ALA A 135 -3.18 2.57 2.53
C ALA A 135 -3.21 2.87 1.02
N ALA A 136 -4.32 3.45 0.59
CA ALA A 136 -4.58 3.74 -0.82
C ALA A 136 -4.27 5.21 -1.17
N PHE A 137 -3.28 5.38 -2.05
CA PHE A 137 -2.90 6.64 -2.66
C PHE A 137 -3.35 6.59 -4.12
N GLY A 138 -4.08 7.60 -4.58
CA GLY A 138 -4.76 7.53 -5.87
C GLY A 138 -6.06 6.73 -5.89
N THR A 139 -6.74 6.78 -7.04
CA THR A 139 -8.10 6.22 -7.20
C THR A 139 -8.08 4.71 -7.44
N MET A 140 -7.17 4.21 -8.28
CA MET A 140 -7.13 2.79 -8.62
C MET A 140 -6.86 1.90 -7.40
N PRO A 141 -5.84 2.16 -6.55
CA PRO A 141 -5.62 1.36 -5.34
C PRO A 141 -6.78 1.45 -4.34
N ALA A 142 -7.46 2.61 -4.25
CA ALA A 142 -8.62 2.78 -3.38
C ALA A 142 -9.81 1.91 -3.85
N LEU A 143 -10.01 1.83 -5.17
CA LEU A 143 -11.02 0.97 -5.77
C LEU A 143 -10.76 -0.52 -5.50
N TYR A 144 -9.54 -0.99 -5.74
CA TYR A 144 -9.14 -2.37 -5.38
C TYR A 144 -9.33 -2.65 -3.87
N SER A 145 -8.93 -1.69 -3.03
CA SER A 145 -9.04 -1.82 -1.58
C SER A 145 -10.50 -1.94 -1.13
N GLY A 146 -11.41 -1.15 -1.70
CA GLY A 146 -12.84 -1.23 -1.35
C GLY A 146 -13.49 -2.54 -1.81
N LEU A 147 -13.12 -3.05 -2.99
CA LEU A 147 -13.56 -4.37 -3.45
C LEU A 147 -13.07 -5.48 -2.52
N HIS A 148 -11.80 -5.43 -2.09
CA HIS A 148 -11.27 -6.40 -1.14
C HIS A 148 -11.92 -6.28 0.26
N LEU A 149 -12.12 -5.07 0.77
CA LEU A 149 -12.78 -4.82 2.05
C LEU A 149 -14.16 -5.49 2.14
N LEU A 150 -14.92 -5.46 1.05
CA LEU A 150 -16.26 -6.04 0.95
C LEU A 150 -16.26 -7.55 0.68
N SER A 151 -15.08 -8.16 0.49
CA SER A 151 -14.94 -9.61 0.30
C SER A 151 -14.85 -10.40 1.62
N HIS A 152 -14.73 -9.71 2.76
CA HIS A 152 -14.57 -10.30 4.09
C HIS A 152 -15.26 -9.48 5.18
N ASP A 153 -15.31 -9.99 6.41
CA ASP A 153 -15.92 -9.37 7.59
C ASP A 153 -14.91 -9.04 8.71
N LYS A 154 -13.60 -9.08 8.41
CA LYS A 154 -12.53 -8.85 9.37
C LYS A 154 -12.38 -7.38 9.77
N PRO A 155 -12.02 -7.08 11.03
CA PRO A 155 -11.75 -5.72 11.48
C PRO A 155 -10.72 -5.03 10.57
N SER A 156 -11.05 -3.83 10.12
CA SER A 156 -10.32 -3.14 9.06
C SER A 156 -10.04 -1.69 9.39
N TYR A 157 -8.87 -1.19 8.99
CA TYR A 157 -8.46 0.21 9.13
C TYR A 157 -8.11 0.75 7.76
N PHE A 158 -8.93 1.67 7.26
CA PHE A 158 -8.98 1.99 5.84
C PHE A 158 -8.61 3.46 5.60
N PHE A 159 -7.44 3.69 5.01
CA PHE A 159 -7.05 5.00 4.49
C PHE A 159 -7.17 5.07 2.97
N TYR A 160 -7.77 6.16 2.49
CA TYR A 160 -7.74 6.55 1.09
C TYR A 160 -7.55 8.06 0.94
N GLU A 161 -6.60 8.44 0.09
CA GLU A 161 -6.15 9.83 -0.10
C GLU A 161 -7.23 10.74 -0.70
N ARG A 162 -8.05 10.21 -1.61
CA ARG A 162 -9.01 11.00 -2.42
C ARG A 162 -10.43 10.81 -1.90
N PRO A 163 -10.97 11.73 -1.08
CA PRO A 163 -12.28 11.58 -0.44
C PRO A 163 -13.44 11.49 -1.45
N GLN A 164 -13.26 11.93 -2.69
CA GLN A 164 -14.27 11.80 -3.74
C GLN A 164 -14.46 10.37 -4.26
N THR A 165 -13.58 9.43 -3.87
CA THR A 165 -13.67 8.03 -4.31
C THR A 165 -14.79 7.29 -3.60
N TYR A 166 -14.96 7.54 -2.30
CA TYR A 166 -15.99 6.92 -1.48
C TYR A 166 -16.58 7.89 -0.46
N ASP A 167 -17.85 7.72 -0.15
CA ASP A 167 -18.49 8.31 1.02
C ASP A 167 -18.03 7.57 2.29
N PRO A 168 -17.29 8.24 3.21
CA PRO A 168 -16.78 7.60 4.42
C PRO A 168 -17.89 7.18 5.39
N GLU A 169 -19.10 7.75 5.32
CA GLU A 169 -20.22 7.39 6.20
C GLU A 169 -20.91 6.09 5.79
N LEU A 170 -20.61 5.58 4.59
CA LEU A 170 -21.22 4.37 4.04
C LEU A 170 -20.31 3.13 4.13
N PHE A 171 -19.17 3.23 4.81
CA PHE A 171 -18.33 2.05 5.05
C PHE A 171 -18.99 1.10 6.05
N PRO A 172 -18.73 -0.22 5.94
CA PRO A 172 -19.22 -1.20 6.92
C PRO A 172 -18.75 -0.92 8.35
N ASP A 173 -19.55 -1.27 9.35
CA ASP A 173 -19.27 -1.04 10.78
C ASP A 173 -17.95 -1.68 11.28
N TYR A 174 -17.45 -2.70 10.59
CA TYR A 174 -16.17 -3.34 10.93
C TYR A 174 -14.94 -2.58 10.39
N ALA A 175 -15.15 -1.48 9.66
CA ALA A 175 -14.09 -0.65 9.08
C ALA A 175 -13.99 0.71 9.81
N THR A 176 -12.81 1.02 10.34
CA THR A 176 -12.46 2.37 10.80
C THR A 176 -11.82 3.13 9.64
N VAL A 177 -12.39 4.27 9.27
CA VAL A 177 -12.04 4.98 8.03
C VAL A 177 -11.26 6.28 8.31
N PHE A 178 -10.22 6.51 7.52
CA PHE A 178 -9.40 7.71 7.52
C PHE A 178 -9.33 8.29 6.10
N THR A 179 -9.62 9.57 5.94
CA THR A 179 -9.47 10.26 4.64
C THR A 179 -9.17 11.75 4.88
N ALA A 180 -8.98 12.51 3.80
CA ALA A 180 -8.71 13.94 3.86
C ALA A 180 -9.84 14.70 4.58
N ALA A 181 -9.50 15.71 5.39
CA ALA A 181 -10.52 16.51 6.06
C ALA A 181 -11.30 17.40 5.08
N ASN A 182 -10.69 17.79 3.95
CA ASN A 182 -11.37 18.53 2.89
C ASN A 182 -11.99 17.54 1.88
N PRO A 183 -13.34 17.42 1.79
CA PRO A 183 -13.98 16.48 0.88
C PRO A 183 -13.76 16.79 -0.61
N ASN A 184 -13.22 17.97 -0.93
CA ASN A 184 -12.98 18.41 -2.30
C ASN A 184 -11.50 18.35 -2.72
N ALA A 185 -10.60 17.88 -1.84
CA ALA A 185 -9.17 17.79 -2.14
C ALA A 185 -8.58 16.50 -1.57
N GLY A 186 -7.50 16.01 -2.18
CA GLY A 186 -6.74 14.90 -1.62
C GLY A 186 -6.09 15.26 -0.28
N ALA A 187 -5.76 14.24 0.51
CA ALA A 187 -5.14 14.41 1.82
C ALA A 187 -3.82 15.18 1.72
N THR A 188 -3.57 16.09 2.66
CA THR A 188 -2.28 16.78 2.74
C THR A 188 -1.20 15.85 3.28
N THR A 189 0.07 16.23 3.09
CA THR A 189 1.20 15.49 3.66
C THR A 189 1.09 15.37 5.18
N GLU A 190 0.64 16.42 5.88
CA GLU A 190 0.44 16.39 7.33
C GLU A 190 -0.67 15.41 7.74
N GLU A 191 -1.77 15.35 6.98
CA GLU A 191 -2.86 14.39 7.23
C GLU A 191 -2.40 12.95 7.00
N ILE A 192 -1.62 12.71 5.95
CA ILE A 192 -1.03 11.40 5.66
C ILE A 192 -0.09 10.97 6.79
N TYR A 193 0.73 11.87 7.33
CA TYR A 193 1.59 11.56 8.48
C TYR A 193 0.78 11.29 9.75
N ALA A 194 -0.23 12.12 10.03
CA ALA A 194 -1.10 11.90 11.18
C ALA A 194 -1.85 10.56 11.09
N MET A 195 -2.27 10.16 9.89
CA MET A 195 -2.87 8.85 9.64
C MET A 195 -1.85 7.73 9.85
N SER A 196 -0.63 7.85 9.30
CA SER A 196 0.43 6.85 9.47
C SER A 196 0.72 6.59 10.95
N GLU A 197 0.80 7.64 11.78
CA GLU A 197 1.01 7.50 13.23
C GLU A 197 -0.18 6.85 13.94
N GLN A 198 -1.41 7.16 13.51
CA GLN A 198 -2.61 6.48 14.02
C GLN A 198 -2.64 5.00 13.68
N MET A 199 -2.28 4.62 12.44
CA MET A 199 -2.18 3.23 12.01
C MET A 199 -1.12 2.48 12.82
N LYS A 200 0.08 3.05 12.94
CA LYS A 200 1.19 2.50 13.75
C LYS A 200 0.77 2.25 15.19
N ARG A 201 0.15 3.25 15.82
CA ARG A 201 -0.38 3.12 17.18
C ARG A 201 -1.42 2.02 17.28
N ARG A 202 -2.36 1.94 16.33
CA ARG A 202 -3.41 0.92 16.36
C ARG A 202 -2.87 -0.49 16.20
N ILE A 203 -1.81 -0.68 15.41
CA ILE A 203 -1.11 -1.96 15.27
C ILE A 203 -0.52 -2.41 16.62
N LEU A 204 0.09 -1.48 17.38
CA LEU A 204 0.62 -1.77 18.71
C LEU A 204 -0.48 -2.09 19.73
N GLU A 205 -1.60 -1.36 19.71
CA GLU A 205 -2.78 -1.64 20.54
C GLU A 205 -3.30 -3.07 20.26
N ILE A 206 -3.47 -3.43 18.98
CA ILE A 206 -3.90 -4.78 18.60
C ILE A 206 -2.88 -5.83 19.05
N ASN A 207 -1.58 -5.59 18.90
CA ASN A 207 -0.56 -6.55 19.33
C ASN A 207 -0.53 -6.72 20.86
N ALA A 208 -0.90 -5.69 21.63
CA ALA A 208 -1.04 -5.81 23.08
C ALA A 208 -2.29 -6.63 23.46
N GLU A 209 -3.40 -6.46 22.73
CA GLU A 209 -4.67 -7.18 22.94
C GLU A 209 -4.62 -8.64 22.43
N ASP A 210 -3.99 -8.86 21.28
CA ASP A 210 -3.77 -10.14 20.60
C ASP A 210 -2.33 -10.23 20.08
N PRO A 211 -1.40 -10.74 20.91
CA PRO A 211 0.01 -10.88 20.56
C PRO A 211 0.29 -11.91 19.46
N THR A 212 -0.72 -12.63 18.98
CA THR A 212 -0.59 -13.65 17.95
C THR A 212 -1.22 -13.26 16.62
N ALA A 213 -1.90 -12.12 16.56
CA ALA A 213 -2.60 -11.63 15.38
C ALA A 213 -1.71 -11.58 14.13
N VAL A 214 -2.27 -11.98 12.98
CA VAL A 214 -1.71 -11.80 11.64
C VAL A 214 -2.33 -10.57 10.99
N PHE A 215 -1.50 -9.72 10.40
CA PHE A 215 -1.88 -8.45 9.78
C PHE A 215 -1.79 -8.53 8.27
N GLY A 216 -2.84 -8.09 7.58
CA GLY A 216 -2.85 -7.86 6.15
C GLY A 216 -2.70 -6.38 5.85
N LEU A 217 -1.78 -6.01 4.97
CA LEU A 217 -1.62 -4.66 4.45
C LEU A 217 -1.90 -4.66 2.94
N TYR A 218 -2.89 -3.88 2.53
CA TYR A 218 -3.12 -3.51 1.14
C TYR A 218 -2.65 -2.07 0.96
N VAL A 219 -1.55 -1.89 0.24
CA VAL A 219 -0.90 -0.59 0.10
C VAL A 219 -0.66 -0.29 -1.36
N THR A 220 -0.82 0.96 -1.77
CA THR A 220 -0.34 1.38 -3.09
C THR A 220 1.13 1.04 -3.21
N ASP A 221 1.54 0.40 -4.29
CA ASP A 221 2.88 -0.12 -4.48
C ASP A 221 3.98 0.95 -4.35
N LEU A 222 3.69 2.18 -4.78
CA LEU A 222 4.57 3.33 -4.57
C LEU A 222 4.87 3.55 -3.08
N ALA A 223 3.96 3.17 -2.18
CA ALA A 223 4.11 3.23 -0.73
C ALA A 223 4.47 1.88 -0.06
N CYS A 224 5.06 0.95 -0.82
CA CYS A 224 5.34 -0.41 -0.40
C CYS A 224 6.18 -0.55 0.89
N ARG A 225 6.99 0.47 1.23
CA ARG A 225 7.80 0.48 2.45
C ARG A 225 6.95 0.48 3.73
N ALA A 226 5.69 0.93 3.67
CA ALA A 226 4.79 0.93 4.82
C ALA A 226 4.66 -0.44 5.49
N GLY A 227 4.80 -1.54 4.75
CA GLY A 227 4.80 -2.90 5.32
C GLY A 227 5.92 -3.12 6.36
N TYR A 228 7.08 -2.50 6.16
CA TYR A 228 8.15 -2.48 7.16
C TYR A 228 7.89 -1.39 8.21
N ASP A 229 7.75 -0.14 7.79
CA ASP A 229 7.72 1.02 8.70
C ASP A 229 6.53 0.96 9.68
N TRP A 230 5.39 0.39 9.28
CA TRP A 230 4.19 0.33 10.12
C TRP A 230 4.15 -0.90 11.02
N PHE A 231 4.90 -1.95 10.72
CA PHE A 231 4.77 -3.22 11.44
C PHE A 231 6.11 -3.70 11.94
N VAL A 232 7.00 -4.07 11.01
CA VAL A 232 8.28 -4.66 11.34
C VAL A 232 9.11 -3.67 12.13
N GLU A 233 9.28 -2.42 11.70
CA GLU A 233 10.04 -1.42 12.46
C GLU A 233 9.58 -1.24 13.93
N GLN A 234 8.30 -1.50 14.20
CA GLN A 234 7.72 -1.44 15.55
C GLN A 234 7.98 -2.68 16.43
N GLY A 235 8.67 -3.71 15.91
CA GLY A 235 8.98 -4.94 16.62
C GLY A 235 8.10 -6.14 16.26
N ILE A 236 7.14 -5.98 15.34
CA ILE A 236 6.25 -7.08 14.92
C ILE A 236 7.01 -8.05 14.03
N ASP A 237 6.95 -9.35 14.34
CA ASP A 237 7.57 -10.38 13.50
C ASP A 237 7.06 -10.30 12.06
N SER A 238 7.97 -10.14 11.10
CA SER A 238 7.66 -10.03 9.68
C SER A 238 6.90 -11.24 9.12
N ALA A 239 6.94 -12.41 9.77
CA ALA A 239 6.11 -13.55 9.41
C ALA A 239 4.61 -13.28 9.61
N ARG A 240 4.22 -12.36 10.51
CA ARG A 240 2.84 -11.98 10.82
C ARG A 240 2.29 -10.88 9.90
N VAL A 241 3.09 -10.35 8.97
CA VAL A 241 2.70 -9.20 8.14
C VAL A 241 2.58 -9.64 6.68
N LYS A 242 1.39 -9.55 6.08
CA LYS A 242 1.10 -9.96 4.70
C LYS A 242 0.83 -8.73 3.85
N VAL A 243 1.74 -8.39 2.93
CA VAL A 243 1.70 -7.14 2.17
C VAL A 243 1.31 -7.40 0.72
N THR A 244 0.15 -6.88 0.33
CA THR A 244 -0.28 -6.79 -1.07
C THR A 244 -0.02 -5.38 -1.57
N MET A 245 0.97 -5.25 -2.45
CA MET A 245 1.28 -4.00 -3.15
C MET A 245 0.34 -3.86 -4.35
N LEU A 246 -0.57 -2.89 -4.29
CA LEU A 246 -1.55 -2.58 -5.32
C LEU A 246 -0.95 -1.61 -6.33
N SER A 247 -0.95 -1.99 -7.60
CA SER A 247 -0.50 -1.10 -8.66
C SER A 247 -1.31 0.20 -8.72
N ASP A 248 -0.61 1.34 -8.73
CA ASP A 248 -1.17 2.67 -9.04
C ASP A 248 -1.76 2.73 -10.47
N GLY A 249 -1.37 1.80 -11.34
CA GLY A 249 -1.71 1.77 -12.76
C GLY A 249 -0.47 1.99 -13.60
N THR A 250 -0.55 2.86 -14.62
CA THR A 250 0.58 3.10 -15.54
C THR A 250 1.87 3.54 -14.83
N GLY A 251 1.77 4.21 -13.67
CA GLY A 251 2.92 4.62 -12.86
C GLY A 251 3.82 3.45 -12.46
N THR A 252 3.22 2.36 -11.98
CA THR A 252 3.90 1.11 -11.59
C THR A 252 4.80 0.57 -12.70
N TYR A 253 4.24 0.36 -13.89
CA TYR A 253 4.97 -0.20 -15.01
C TYR A 253 6.05 0.76 -15.51
N ASN A 254 5.75 2.05 -15.60
CA ASN A 254 6.72 3.07 -16.00
C ASN A 254 7.93 3.10 -15.06
N ASN A 255 7.70 3.01 -13.75
CA ASN A 255 8.77 2.95 -12.76
C ASN A 255 9.60 1.68 -12.91
N PHE A 256 8.97 0.51 -13.13
CA PHE A 256 9.72 -0.71 -13.44
C PHE A 256 10.66 -0.52 -14.63
N TYR A 257 10.18 0.03 -15.75
CA TYR A 257 11.03 0.26 -16.93
C TYR A 257 12.10 1.34 -16.70
N LYS A 258 11.78 2.39 -15.94
CA LYS A 258 12.73 3.44 -15.56
C LYS A 258 13.91 2.86 -14.79
N PHE A 259 13.67 1.90 -13.89
CA PHE A 259 14.71 1.33 -13.03
C PHE A 259 15.39 0.08 -13.62
N PHE A 260 14.67 -0.72 -14.40
CA PHE A 260 15.13 -2.05 -14.82
C PHE A 260 15.02 -2.30 -16.33
N GLY A 261 14.56 -1.31 -17.10
CA GLY A 261 14.38 -1.42 -18.54
C GLY A 261 15.68 -1.37 -19.35
N ASP A 262 16.76 -0.80 -18.81
CA ASP A 262 18.08 -0.80 -19.43
C ASP A 262 18.91 -2.01 -18.94
N PRO A 263 19.19 -3.00 -19.81
CA PRO A 263 19.97 -4.18 -19.45
C PRO A 263 21.37 -3.88 -18.93
N ALA A 264 21.95 -2.73 -19.29
CA ALA A 264 23.30 -2.35 -18.84
C ALA A 264 23.35 -1.92 -17.37
N THR A 265 22.24 -1.47 -16.80
CA THR A 265 22.17 -0.92 -15.43
C THR A 265 21.25 -1.72 -14.50
N ALA A 266 20.36 -2.57 -15.04
CA ALA A 266 19.34 -3.25 -14.27
C ALA A 266 19.88 -4.14 -13.13
N GLU A 267 20.97 -4.88 -13.35
CA GLU A 267 21.59 -5.71 -12.31
C GLU A 267 22.17 -4.88 -11.16
N GLN A 268 22.85 -3.78 -11.48
CA GLN A 268 23.38 -2.86 -10.48
C GLN A 268 22.25 -2.23 -9.67
N ASN A 269 21.22 -1.71 -10.34
CA ASN A 269 20.05 -1.12 -9.68
C ASN A 269 19.35 -2.14 -8.76
N TRP A 270 19.14 -3.36 -9.24
CA TRP A 270 18.57 -4.44 -8.42
C TRP A 270 19.39 -4.68 -7.16
N ASN A 271 20.71 -4.85 -7.29
CA ASN A 271 21.59 -5.12 -6.16
C ASN A 271 21.63 -3.95 -5.16
N ASP A 272 21.61 -2.71 -5.64
CA ASP A 272 21.59 -1.52 -4.78
C ASP A 272 20.29 -1.39 -3.99
N TYR A 273 19.14 -1.63 -4.63
CA TYR A 273 17.85 -1.57 -3.96
C TYR A 273 17.66 -2.76 -3.00
N ALA A 274 18.09 -3.96 -3.41
CA ALA A 274 18.15 -5.13 -2.56
C ALA A 274 18.97 -4.85 -1.30
N ALA A 275 20.18 -4.29 -1.43
CA ALA A 275 21.04 -3.96 -0.31
C ALA A 275 20.39 -2.95 0.65
N ARG A 276 19.64 -1.97 0.15
CA ARG A 276 18.88 -1.02 0.98
C ARG A 276 17.75 -1.69 1.74
N VAL A 277 17.00 -2.59 1.09
CA VAL A 277 15.91 -3.35 1.73
C VAL A 277 16.47 -4.32 2.78
N GLU A 278 17.52 -5.07 2.46
CA GLU A 278 18.14 -6.05 3.37
C GLU A 278 18.95 -5.39 4.50
N ALA A 279 19.26 -4.10 4.41
CA ALA A 279 19.87 -3.35 5.51
C ALA A 279 18.89 -2.98 6.64
N LEU A 280 17.58 -3.17 6.42
CA LEU A 280 16.56 -2.97 7.45
C LEU A 280 16.56 -4.14 8.45
N ASP A 281 16.11 -3.90 9.68
CA ASP A 281 16.08 -4.92 10.74
C ASP A 281 14.80 -5.77 10.68
N TRP A 282 14.80 -6.77 9.81
CA TRP A 282 13.63 -7.63 9.57
C TRP A 282 13.35 -8.69 10.65
N ASN A 283 14.32 -8.96 11.52
CA ASN A 283 14.27 -10.05 12.50
C ASN A 283 14.46 -9.57 13.95
N HIS A 284 14.48 -8.26 14.19
CA HIS A 284 14.71 -7.63 15.50
C HIS A 284 15.94 -8.16 16.24
N GLY A 285 17.04 -8.34 15.50
CA GLY A 285 18.28 -8.96 15.97
C GLY A 285 19.18 -8.05 16.82
N GLY A 286 18.71 -6.86 17.20
CA GLY A 286 19.44 -5.90 18.02
C GLY A 286 20.32 -4.96 17.20
N ARG A 287 19.71 -3.92 16.65
CA ARG A 287 20.15 -2.50 16.68
C ARG A 287 19.23 -1.72 15.75
N TYR A 288 18.46 -0.79 16.32
CA TYR A 288 17.68 0.19 15.57
C TYR A 288 18.63 1.03 14.71
N PRO A 289 18.59 0.96 13.36
CA PRO A 289 19.17 2.04 12.59
C PRO A 289 18.37 3.31 12.92
N GLU A 290 19.07 4.42 13.19
CA GLU A 290 18.43 5.73 13.24
C GLU A 290 17.61 5.92 11.94
N THR A 291 16.31 6.09 12.11
CA THR A 291 15.39 6.41 11.03
C THR A 291 15.90 7.64 10.29
N ARG A 292 16.13 7.48 8.99
CA ARG A 292 15.97 8.63 8.08
C ARG A 292 14.54 9.14 8.29
N ALA A 293 14.37 10.45 8.30
CA ALA A 293 13.08 11.11 8.53
C ALA A 293 11.93 10.44 7.73
N PRO A 294 10.65 10.55 8.15
CA PRO A 294 9.48 9.95 7.51
C PRO A 294 9.17 10.44 6.09
N GLN A 295 10.13 11.02 5.39
CA GLN A 295 9.88 11.93 4.28
C GLN A 295 9.62 11.25 2.94
N ASP A 296 9.79 9.92 2.84
CA ASP A 296 9.59 9.19 1.60
C ASP A 296 8.68 7.97 1.87
N LEU A 297 7.37 8.21 2.07
CA LEU A 297 6.37 7.14 1.90
C LEU A 297 6.53 6.51 0.52
N VAL A 298 7.02 7.27 -0.47
CA VAL A 298 7.34 6.78 -1.81
C VAL A 298 8.64 5.97 -1.79
N SER A 299 8.59 4.73 -2.24
CA SER A 299 9.71 3.81 -2.43
C SER A 299 9.50 3.00 -3.71
N ASP A 300 9.28 3.71 -4.82
CA ASP A 300 8.93 3.12 -6.12
C ASP A 300 10.03 2.20 -6.67
N GLU A 301 11.28 2.42 -6.27
CA GLU A 301 12.43 1.61 -6.65
C GLU A 301 12.50 0.26 -5.90
N TRP A 302 11.73 0.07 -4.83
CA TRP A 302 11.74 -1.16 -4.03
C TRP A 302 10.70 -2.20 -4.46
N ILE A 303 9.69 -1.78 -5.24
CA ILE A 303 8.53 -2.62 -5.60
C ILE A 303 8.96 -3.97 -6.16
N ALA A 304 9.88 -3.96 -7.15
CA ALA A 304 10.32 -5.18 -7.81
C ALA A 304 11.02 -6.14 -6.84
N TYR A 305 11.95 -5.63 -6.03
CA TYR A 305 12.68 -6.46 -5.07
C TYR A 305 11.78 -6.97 -3.94
N LEU A 306 10.97 -6.10 -3.34
CA LEU A 306 10.03 -6.47 -2.28
C LEU A 306 9.08 -7.57 -2.73
N SER A 307 8.63 -7.57 -3.99
CA SER A 307 7.76 -8.63 -4.51
C SER A 307 8.40 -10.04 -4.53
N THR A 308 9.72 -10.14 -4.35
CA THR A 308 10.41 -11.44 -4.18
C THR A 308 10.48 -11.89 -2.72
N ARG A 309 10.39 -10.94 -1.78
CA ARG A 309 10.55 -11.23 -0.35
C ARG A 309 9.40 -12.08 0.20
N PRO A 310 9.63 -12.88 1.26
CA PRO A 310 8.56 -13.55 2.00
C PRO A 310 7.47 -12.56 2.41
N ASN A 311 6.21 -12.99 2.31
CA ASN A 311 5.03 -12.23 2.73
C ASN A 311 4.76 -10.91 1.99
N TYR A 312 5.38 -10.68 0.83
CA TYR A 312 5.01 -9.61 -0.09
C TYR A 312 4.50 -10.21 -1.40
N ARG A 313 3.50 -9.55 -2.02
CA ARG A 313 3.06 -9.79 -3.40
C ARG A 313 2.80 -8.47 -4.12
N LEU A 314 2.91 -8.48 -5.44
CA LEU A 314 2.59 -7.35 -6.31
C LEU A 314 1.33 -7.68 -7.13
N MET A 315 0.25 -6.95 -6.89
CA MET A 315 -1.00 -7.09 -7.63
C MET A 315 -1.07 -6.05 -8.74
N LEU A 316 -1.16 -6.55 -9.97
CA LEU A 316 -1.13 -5.78 -11.22
C LEU A 316 -2.44 -6.02 -11.98
N GLN A 317 -2.85 -5.05 -12.80
CA GLN A 317 -3.92 -5.28 -13.77
C GLN A 317 -3.46 -6.36 -14.78
N ASN A 318 -2.22 -6.27 -15.26
CA ASN A 318 -1.65 -7.27 -16.15
C ASN A 318 -0.13 -7.41 -15.94
N ALA A 319 0.28 -8.50 -15.27
CA ALA A 319 1.68 -8.78 -14.99
C ALA A 319 2.51 -9.09 -16.26
N SER A 320 1.89 -9.49 -17.37
CA SER A 320 2.61 -9.73 -18.63
C SER A 320 3.23 -8.45 -19.20
N LEU A 321 2.77 -7.28 -18.75
CA LEU A 321 3.31 -5.98 -19.15
C LEU A 321 4.58 -5.60 -18.37
N MET A 322 5.04 -6.44 -17.43
CA MET A 322 6.35 -6.34 -16.79
C MET A 322 7.34 -7.21 -17.56
N GLU A 323 7.99 -6.67 -18.59
CA GLU A 323 8.92 -7.41 -19.44
C GLU A 323 10.32 -6.80 -19.43
N SER A 324 11.34 -7.61 -19.74
CA SER A 324 12.70 -7.12 -19.97
C SER A 324 13.40 -7.98 -21.01
N SER A 325 14.20 -7.34 -21.85
CA SER A 325 15.07 -8.00 -22.83
C SER A 325 16.43 -8.41 -22.25
N GLY A 326 16.78 -7.96 -21.04
CA GLY A 326 18.02 -8.30 -20.35
C GLY A 326 17.92 -9.62 -19.59
N PRO A 327 18.85 -10.58 -19.77
CA PRO A 327 18.74 -11.92 -19.18
C PRO A 327 18.63 -11.90 -17.64
N PHE A 328 19.31 -10.97 -16.99
CA PHE A 328 19.24 -10.79 -15.53
C PHE A 328 17.80 -10.48 -15.07
N MET A 329 17.16 -9.48 -15.66
CA MET A 329 15.80 -9.09 -15.24
C MET A 329 14.75 -10.08 -15.70
N THR A 330 14.94 -10.77 -16.83
CA THR A 330 14.07 -11.89 -17.22
C THR A 330 14.06 -12.98 -16.14
N GLN A 331 15.22 -13.30 -15.55
CA GLN A 331 15.28 -14.23 -14.43
C GLN A 331 14.58 -13.67 -13.18
N LYS A 332 14.82 -12.40 -12.83
CA LYS A 332 14.20 -11.78 -11.64
C LYS A 332 12.69 -11.65 -11.73
N LEU A 333 12.14 -11.38 -12.90
CA LEU A 333 10.69 -11.38 -13.14
C LEU A 333 10.03 -12.72 -12.76
N ALA A 334 10.72 -13.85 -12.94
CA ALA A 334 10.21 -15.16 -12.54
C ALA A 334 10.26 -15.42 -11.02
N GLU A 335 11.08 -14.66 -10.28
CA GLU A 335 11.16 -14.71 -8.81
C GLU A 335 10.12 -13.79 -8.15
N MET A 336 9.62 -12.78 -8.87
CA MET A 336 8.63 -11.83 -8.38
C MET A 336 7.26 -12.49 -8.20
N LYS A 337 6.63 -12.29 -7.04
CA LYS A 337 5.29 -12.79 -6.73
C LYS A 337 4.25 -11.81 -7.27
N MET A 338 4.07 -11.84 -8.59
CA MET A 338 3.11 -11.01 -9.28
C MET A 338 1.77 -11.74 -9.48
N GLU A 339 0.68 -11.03 -9.28
CA GLU A 339 -0.68 -11.48 -9.60
C GLU A 339 -1.29 -10.55 -10.63
N SER A 340 -1.89 -11.11 -11.69
CA SER A 340 -2.73 -10.34 -12.60
C SER A 340 -4.16 -10.45 -12.12
N VAL A 341 -4.73 -9.34 -11.68
CA VAL A 341 -6.09 -9.29 -11.14
C VAL A 341 -6.82 -8.14 -11.81
N GLN A 342 -7.85 -8.47 -12.59
CA GLN A 342 -8.67 -7.45 -13.20
C GLN A 342 -9.76 -7.00 -12.21
N PRO A 343 -10.05 -5.69 -12.11
CA PRO A 343 -11.03 -5.19 -11.15
C PRO A 343 -12.44 -5.75 -11.34
N TYR A 344 -12.84 -6.00 -12.60
CA TYR A 344 -14.15 -6.58 -12.90
C TYR A 344 -14.29 -8.00 -12.33
N GLU A 345 -13.19 -8.75 -12.20
CA GLU A 345 -13.20 -10.09 -11.61
C GLU A 345 -13.48 -10.02 -10.11
N LEU A 346 -12.84 -9.08 -9.42
CA LEU A 346 -13.09 -8.81 -8.00
C LEU A 346 -14.53 -8.37 -7.76
N LEU A 347 -15.03 -7.42 -8.56
CA LEU A 347 -16.41 -6.95 -8.46
C LEU A 347 -17.40 -8.09 -8.72
N THR A 348 -17.18 -8.91 -9.75
CA THR A 348 -18.07 -10.03 -10.11
C THR A 348 -18.11 -11.11 -9.03
N ALA A 349 -16.98 -11.35 -8.35
CA ALA A 349 -16.86 -12.33 -7.28
C ALA A 349 -17.58 -11.92 -5.97
N LEU A 350 -17.89 -10.64 -5.79
CA LEU A 350 -18.63 -10.18 -4.61
C LEU A 350 -20.06 -10.73 -4.57
N PRO A 351 -20.61 -11.01 -3.38
CA PRO A 351 -22.05 -11.19 -3.21
C PRO A 351 -22.84 -9.97 -3.71
N GLU A 352 -24.06 -10.17 -4.21
CA GLU A 352 -24.87 -9.08 -4.77
C GLU A 352 -25.11 -7.91 -3.81
N GLU A 353 -25.31 -8.18 -2.52
CA GLU A 353 -25.46 -7.11 -1.53
C GLU A 353 -24.15 -6.33 -1.32
N ALA A 354 -23.00 -6.99 -1.40
CA ALA A 354 -21.70 -6.33 -1.34
C ALA A 354 -21.42 -5.49 -2.60
N LYS A 355 -21.87 -5.94 -3.80
CA LYS A 355 -21.80 -5.12 -5.03
C LYS A 355 -22.61 -3.84 -4.89
N LYS A 356 -23.84 -3.94 -4.37
CA LYS A 356 -24.68 -2.76 -4.11
C LYS A 356 -24.03 -1.82 -3.10
N GLU A 357 -23.43 -2.37 -2.05
CA GLU A 357 -22.73 -1.56 -1.06
C GLU A 357 -21.50 -0.86 -1.65
N PHE A 358 -20.72 -1.54 -2.50
CA PHE A 358 -19.63 -0.93 -3.25
C PHE A 358 -20.12 0.26 -4.09
N TYR A 359 -21.23 0.11 -4.81
CA TYR A 359 -21.81 1.20 -5.59
C TYR A 359 -22.28 2.37 -4.71
N ARG A 360 -22.92 2.07 -3.57
CA ARG A 360 -23.34 3.10 -2.60
C ARG A 360 -22.15 3.86 -2.04
N MET A 361 -21.13 3.15 -1.54
CA MET A 361 -19.88 3.74 -1.07
C MET A 361 -19.28 4.65 -2.15
N ALA A 362 -19.24 4.20 -3.40
CA ALA A 362 -18.65 4.96 -4.51
C ALA A 362 -19.57 6.04 -5.12
N ASN A 363 -20.74 6.30 -4.51
CA ASN A 363 -21.77 7.20 -5.00
C ASN A 363 -22.14 6.93 -6.49
N PHE A 364 -22.20 5.66 -6.85
CA PHE A 364 -22.51 5.17 -8.20
C PHE A 364 -23.96 4.68 -8.29
N ASP A 365 -24.76 5.36 -9.11
CA ASP A 365 -26.15 4.99 -9.36
C ASP A 365 -26.23 3.99 -10.53
N TYR A 366 -26.04 2.71 -10.21
CA TYR A 366 -26.02 1.61 -11.19
C TYR A 366 -27.29 1.62 -12.06
N ASP A 367 -28.47 1.68 -11.44
CA ASP A 367 -29.75 1.57 -12.15
C ASP A 367 -29.97 2.75 -13.11
N ARG A 368 -29.60 3.97 -12.70
CA ARG A 368 -29.66 5.13 -13.58
C ARG A 368 -28.75 4.98 -14.79
N PHE A 369 -27.50 4.56 -14.60
CA PHE A 369 -26.56 4.43 -15.72
C PHE A 369 -26.87 3.23 -16.62
N LYS A 370 -27.37 2.14 -16.05
CA LYS A 370 -27.92 1.04 -16.83
C LYS A 370 -29.10 1.51 -17.69
N ALA A 371 -30.06 2.21 -17.11
CA ALA A 371 -31.18 2.77 -17.87
C ALA A 371 -30.74 3.78 -18.95
N LEU A 372 -29.64 4.50 -18.72
CA LEU A 372 -29.04 5.40 -19.70
C LEU A 372 -28.46 4.62 -20.90
N PHE A 373 -27.74 3.53 -20.66
CA PHE A 373 -27.17 2.67 -21.70
C PHE A 373 -28.21 1.80 -22.42
N ASP A 374 -29.33 1.50 -21.76
CA ASP A 374 -30.46 0.74 -22.34
C ASP A 374 -31.48 1.64 -23.06
N ALA A 375 -31.25 2.97 -23.11
CA ALA A 375 -32.25 3.94 -23.57
C ALA A 375 -32.58 3.82 -25.07
N SER A 376 -31.70 3.22 -25.87
CA SER A 376 -31.89 3.04 -27.31
C SER A 376 -31.31 1.68 -27.78
N PRO A 377 -31.78 1.15 -28.92
CA PRO A 377 -31.31 -0.15 -29.45
C PRO A 377 -29.95 -0.07 -30.15
N LYS A 378 -29.32 1.11 -30.20
CA LYS A 378 -27.96 1.27 -30.75
C LYS A 378 -26.91 0.68 -29.81
N GLY A 379 -25.70 0.47 -30.31
CA GLY A 379 -24.58 0.12 -29.44
C GLY A 379 -24.14 1.31 -28.59
N ASN A 380 -23.57 1.10 -27.40
CA ASN A 380 -23.01 2.16 -26.58
C ASN A 380 -21.52 2.35 -26.88
N LEU A 381 -21.12 3.57 -27.22
CA LEU A 381 -19.73 3.96 -27.49
C LEU A 381 -19.27 4.99 -26.47
N ILE A 382 -18.15 4.74 -25.78
CA ILE A 382 -17.56 5.72 -24.85
C ILE A 382 -16.26 6.32 -25.42
N ILE A 383 -16.21 7.65 -25.47
CA ILE A 383 -15.01 8.43 -25.77
C ILE A 383 -14.33 8.86 -24.47
N LEU A 384 -13.06 8.48 -24.30
CA LEU A 384 -12.21 8.95 -23.21
C LEU A 384 -11.53 10.28 -23.57
N GLY A 385 -11.89 11.33 -22.84
CA GLY A 385 -11.25 12.63 -22.93
C GLY A 385 -9.94 12.73 -22.17
N THR A 386 -9.26 13.86 -22.31
CA THR A 386 -8.06 14.22 -21.54
C THR A 386 -8.18 15.64 -20.97
N SER A 387 -7.21 16.05 -20.16
CA SER A 387 -7.09 17.44 -19.73
C SER A 387 -6.24 18.25 -20.69
N HIS A 388 -6.48 19.56 -20.72
CA HIS A 388 -5.86 20.44 -21.70
C HIS A 388 -5.25 21.68 -21.03
N THR A 389 -4.00 21.98 -21.37
CA THR A 389 -3.32 23.20 -20.95
C THR A 389 -3.33 24.30 -22.02
N THR A 390 -3.72 24.00 -23.26
CA THR A 390 -3.76 24.95 -24.38
C THR A 390 -5.08 24.91 -25.16
N ASP A 391 -5.39 26.00 -25.88
CA ASP A 391 -6.56 26.07 -26.76
C ASP A 391 -6.48 25.10 -27.93
N GLU A 392 -5.29 24.90 -28.50
CA GLU A 392 -5.08 23.97 -29.61
C GLU A 392 -5.43 22.55 -29.19
N SER A 393 -5.03 22.14 -27.98
CA SER A 393 -5.33 20.82 -27.44
C SER A 393 -6.85 20.62 -27.20
N ARG A 394 -7.55 21.65 -26.70
CA ARG A 394 -9.02 21.64 -26.56
C ARG A 394 -9.74 21.52 -27.91
N GLN A 395 -9.28 22.28 -28.91
CA GLN A 395 -9.84 22.23 -30.26
C GLN A 395 -9.58 20.87 -30.91
N GLN A 396 -8.42 20.27 -30.64
CA GLN A 396 -8.08 18.94 -31.12
C GLN A 396 -9.01 17.86 -30.55
N GLN A 397 -9.29 17.87 -29.24
CA GLN A 397 -10.26 16.95 -28.65
C GLN A 397 -11.64 17.08 -29.29
N ALA A 398 -12.13 18.31 -29.46
CA ALA A 398 -13.40 18.55 -30.13
C ALA A 398 -13.41 18.08 -31.60
N ALA A 399 -12.28 18.17 -32.30
CA ALA A 399 -12.15 17.68 -33.67
C ALA A 399 -12.16 16.14 -33.73
N TYR A 400 -11.53 15.46 -32.77
CA TYR A 400 -11.65 14.01 -32.62
C TYR A 400 -13.07 13.57 -32.31
N VAL A 401 -13.75 14.23 -31.36
CA VAL A 401 -15.15 13.95 -31.03
C VAL A 401 -16.03 14.11 -32.26
N ARG A 402 -15.86 15.17 -33.06
CA ARG A 402 -16.59 15.33 -34.33
C ARG A 402 -16.38 14.15 -35.27
N ARG A 403 -15.14 13.72 -35.47
CA ARG A 403 -14.82 12.56 -36.31
C ARG A 403 -15.52 11.28 -35.82
N ILE A 404 -15.53 11.05 -34.51
CA ILE A 404 -16.24 9.89 -33.92
C ILE A 404 -17.75 9.99 -34.15
N MET A 405 -18.35 11.17 -33.94
CA MET A 405 -19.77 11.38 -34.20
C MET A 405 -20.13 11.14 -35.67
N ASP A 406 -19.31 11.63 -36.59
CA ASP A 406 -19.51 11.45 -38.04
C ASP A 406 -19.38 9.98 -38.47
N GLN A 407 -18.46 9.23 -37.85
CA GLN A 407 -18.15 7.85 -38.21
C GLN A 407 -19.06 6.82 -37.53
N TYR A 408 -19.41 7.03 -36.26
CA TYR A 408 -20.09 6.03 -35.42
C TYR A 408 -21.48 6.48 -34.93
N GLY A 409 -21.82 7.77 -34.93
CA GLY A 409 -23.03 8.28 -34.27
C GLY A 409 -24.37 7.80 -34.86
N SER A 410 -24.38 7.27 -36.09
CA SER A 410 -25.57 6.63 -36.67
C SER A 410 -25.86 5.26 -36.08
N GLU A 411 -24.82 4.52 -35.67
CA GLU A 411 -24.90 3.14 -35.19
C GLU A 411 -24.78 3.03 -33.67
N TYR A 412 -24.19 4.05 -33.03
CA TYR A 412 -23.94 4.08 -31.59
C TYR A 412 -24.61 5.27 -30.91
N ASP A 413 -25.02 5.07 -29.66
CA ASP A 413 -25.22 6.14 -28.70
C ASP A 413 -23.85 6.49 -28.12
N VAL A 414 -23.46 7.77 -28.25
CA VAL A 414 -22.10 8.22 -27.97
C VAL A 414 -22.05 8.93 -26.62
N PHE A 415 -21.22 8.41 -25.74
CA PHE A 415 -20.96 8.96 -24.42
C PHE A 415 -19.56 9.54 -24.39
N PHE A 416 -19.40 10.70 -23.76
CA PHE A 416 -18.10 11.31 -23.55
C PHE A 416 -17.79 11.36 -22.06
N LYS A 417 -16.66 10.75 -21.66
CA LYS A 417 -16.13 10.83 -20.31
C LYS A 417 -15.00 11.86 -20.26
N PRO A 418 -15.25 13.06 -19.70
CA PRO A 418 -14.18 14.03 -19.52
C PRO A 418 -13.19 13.56 -18.45
N HIS A 419 -11.95 14.02 -18.60
CA HIS A 419 -10.98 13.99 -17.52
C HIS A 419 -11.50 14.86 -16.36
N PRO A 420 -11.27 14.52 -15.07
CA PRO A 420 -11.78 15.31 -13.94
C PRO A 420 -11.35 16.79 -13.94
N ALA A 421 -10.22 17.11 -14.56
CA ALA A 421 -9.71 18.48 -14.74
C ALA A 421 -10.14 19.16 -16.05
N ASP A 422 -10.92 18.49 -16.91
CA ASP A 422 -11.42 19.09 -18.15
C ASP A 422 -12.70 19.88 -17.90
N ASN A 423 -12.63 21.20 -18.09
CA ASN A 423 -13.78 22.10 -18.03
C ASN A 423 -14.24 22.54 -19.44
N SER A 424 -13.53 22.10 -20.49
CA SER A 424 -13.72 22.57 -21.86
C SER A 424 -14.76 21.80 -22.67
N SER A 425 -15.22 20.65 -22.15
CA SER A 425 -16.22 19.79 -22.77
C SER A 425 -17.65 20.02 -22.27
N SER A 426 -17.87 21.03 -21.41
CA SER A 426 -19.17 21.31 -20.81
C SER A 426 -20.28 21.66 -21.81
N ASP A 427 -19.92 22.11 -23.02
CA ASP A 427 -20.85 22.43 -24.11
C ASP A 427 -21.02 21.28 -25.13
N TYR A 428 -20.42 20.10 -24.91
CA TYR A 428 -20.35 19.06 -25.93
C TYR A 428 -21.72 18.47 -26.30
N GLU A 429 -22.69 18.38 -25.39
CA GLU A 429 -24.04 17.92 -25.73
C GLU A 429 -24.76 18.89 -26.68
N GLU A 430 -24.52 20.20 -26.53
CA GLU A 430 -25.06 21.23 -27.44
C GLU A 430 -24.31 21.23 -28.78
N ARG A 431 -22.97 21.09 -28.71
CA ARG A 431 -22.07 21.18 -29.85
C ARG A 431 -22.12 19.93 -30.75
N PHE A 432 -22.40 18.77 -30.18
CA PHE A 432 -22.44 17.47 -30.85
C PHE A 432 -23.77 16.77 -30.58
N PRO A 433 -24.83 17.07 -31.35
CA PRO A 433 -26.14 16.46 -31.14
C PRO A 433 -26.07 14.93 -31.15
N GLY A 434 -26.64 14.31 -30.10
CA GLY A 434 -26.62 12.85 -29.90
C GLY A 434 -25.48 12.34 -29.01
N LEU A 435 -24.57 13.22 -28.56
CA LEU A 435 -23.58 12.92 -27.54
C LEU A 435 -24.16 13.17 -26.15
N THR A 436 -23.87 12.28 -25.19
CA THR A 436 -24.20 12.44 -23.77
C THR A 436 -22.94 12.57 -22.92
N LEU A 437 -22.90 13.54 -22.00
CA LEU A 437 -21.77 13.70 -21.06
C LEU A 437 -21.92 12.75 -19.86
N LEU A 438 -20.88 11.96 -19.61
CA LEU A 438 -20.75 11.22 -18.35
C LEU A 438 -20.14 12.12 -17.26
N PRO A 439 -20.46 11.88 -15.96
CA PRO A 439 -19.89 12.68 -14.87
C PRO A 439 -18.36 12.71 -14.89
N GLY A 440 -17.78 13.92 -14.93
CA GLY A 440 -16.33 14.11 -15.00
C GLY A 440 -15.58 13.67 -13.74
N GLN A 441 -16.13 13.96 -12.55
CA GLN A 441 -15.47 13.67 -11.27
C GLN A 441 -15.55 12.20 -10.86
N MET A 442 -16.49 11.43 -11.42
CA MET A 442 -16.64 10.01 -11.10
C MET A 442 -15.51 9.20 -11.75
N PRO A 443 -14.82 8.31 -11.02
CA PRO A 443 -13.83 7.40 -11.60
C PRO A 443 -14.43 6.62 -12.77
N PHE A 444 -13.77 6.65 -13.93
CA PHE A 444 -14.31 5.97 -15.12
C PHE A 444 -14.29 4.45 -14.96
N GLU A 445 -13.31 3.96 -14.23
CA GLU A 445 -13.15 2.58 -13.79
C GLU A 445 -14.45 1.95 -13.29
N ILE A 446 -15.23 2.66 -12.47
CA ILE A 446 -16.48 2.12 -11.93
C ILE A 446 -17.51 1.88 -13.03
N PHE A 447 -17.63 2.78 -14.02
CA PHE A 447 -18.51 2.58 -15.17
C PHE A 447 -18.12 1.33 -15.94
N VAL A 448 -16.83 1.23 -16.23
CA VAL A 448 -16.27 0.14 -17.03
C VAL A 448 -16.52 -1.19 -16.33
N TRP A 449 -16.19 -1.33 -15.06
CA TRP A 449 -16.28 -2.63 -14.40
C TRP A 449 -17.72 -3.04 -14.10
N SER A 450 -18.60 -2.06 -13.86
CA SER A 450 -19.99 -2.33 -13.47
C SER A 450 -20.91 -2.54 -14.67
N LEU A 451 -20.63 -1.88 -15.80
CA LEU A 451 -21.50 -1.86 -16.98
C LEU A 451 -20.77 -2.32 -18.25
N LEU A 452 -19.71 -3.11 -18.10
CA LEU A 452 -18.87 -3.57 -19.22
C LEU A 452 -19.66 -4.26 -20.35
N ASP A 453 -20.67 -5.03 -19.95
CA ASP A 453 -21.52 -5.77 -20.88
C ASP A 453 -22.38 -4.84 -21.73
N GLU A 454 -22.74 -3.66 -21.20
CA GLU A 454 -23.55 -2.66 -21.90
C GLU A 454 -22.71 -1.79 -22.84
N VAL A 455 -21.39 -1.74 -22.65
CA VAL A 455 -20.50 -0.95 -23.49
C VAL A 455 -20.01 -1.77 -24.68
N ASN A 456 -20.27 -1.31 -25.91
CA ASN A 456 -19.90 -2.03 -27.12
C ASN A 456 -18.56 -1.58 -27.69
N LEU A 457 -18.22 -0.29 -27.54
CA LEU A 457 -16.99 0.27 -28.07
C LEU A 457 -16.42 1.35 -27.15
N ILE A 458 -15.12 1.32 -26.92
CA ILE A 458 -14.40 2.33 -26.14
C ILE A 458 -13.21 2.83 -26.96
N GLY A 459 -12.93 4.12 -26.89
CA GLY A 459 -11.72 4.68 -27.47
C GLY A 459 -11.46 6.08 -26.98
N GLY A 460 -10.32 6.66 -27.32
CA GLY A 460 -10.02 8.05 -26.98
C GLY A 460 -8.54 8.31 -26.71
N TYR A 461 -8.27 9.27 -25.82
CA TYR A 461 -6.90 9.59 -25.41
C TYR A 461 -6.28 8.47 -24.57
N PRO A 462 -4.96 8.23 -24.69
CA PRO A 462 -4.26 7.23 -23.87
C PRO A 462 -4.47 7.50 -22.37
N SER A 463 -4.91 6.47 -21.64
CA SER A 463 -5.28 6.54 -20.23
C SER A 463 -4.94 5.24 -19.50
N THR A 464 -4.67 5.34 -18.21
CA THR A 464 -4.50 4.17 -17.31
C THR A 464 -5.71 3.25 -17.32
N THR A 465 -6.92 3.76 -17.59
CA THR A 465 -8.14 2.93 -17.62
C THR A 465 -8.07 1.80 -18.65
N PHE A 466 -7.31 1.97 -19.75
CA PHE A 466 -7.13 0.90 -20.73
C PHE A 466 -6.41 -0.34 -20.18
N LEU A 467 -5.70 -0.25 -19.04
CA LEU A 467 -5.12 -1.42 -18.38
C LEU A 467 -6.17 -2.35 -17.76
N SER A 468 -7.36 -1.82 -17.52
CA SER A 468 -8.48 -2.54 -16.87
C SER A 468 -9.64 -2.85 -17.82
N LEU A 469 -9.36 -2.82 -19.13
CA LEU A 469 -10.35 -2.99 -20.19
C LEU A 469 -10.05 -4.24 -21.03
N PRO A 470 -11.07 -5.03 -21.42
CA PRO A 470 -10.93 -6.02 -22.47
C PRO A 470 -10.54 -5.34 -23.79
N LEU A 471 -9.46 -5.82 -24.43
CA LEU A 471 -8.92 -5.20 -25.64
C LEU A 471 -9.86 -5.29 -26.85
N ASP A 472 -10.77 -6.27 -26.88
CA ASP A 472 -11.79 -6.42 -27.92
C ASP A 472 -12.86 -5.32 -27.88
N LYS A 473 -13.01 -4.63 -26.74
CA LYS A 473 -13.87 -3.45 -26.60
C LYS A 473 -13.19 -2.17 -27.08
N VAL A 474 -11.87 -2.16 -27.26
CA VAL A 474 -11.11 -0.96 -27.66
C VAL A 474 -11.14 -0.81 -29.18
N GLY A 475 -11.90 0.16 -29.67
CA GLY A 475 -12.11 0.40 -31.11
C GLY A 475 -11.13 1.37 -31.75
N PHE A 476 -10.71 2.39 -31.01
CA PHE A 476 -9.87 3.46 -31.55
C PHE A 476 -9.04 4.14 -30.48
N LEU A 477 -7.88 4.68 -30.87
CA LEU A 477 -7.03 5.49 -30.01
C LEU A 477 -6.61 6.77 -30.73
N PHE A 478 -6.59 7.89 -30.00
CA PHE A 478 -6.09 9.18 -30.50
C PHE A 478 -4.57 9.21 -30.43
N ALA A 479 -3.94 8.43 -31.30
CA ALA A 479 -2.50 8.24 -31.41
C ALA A 479 -2.13 7.84 -32.85
N THR A 480 -0.84 7.96 -33.20
CA THR A 480 -0.34 7.58 -34.54
C THR A 480 -0.26 6.06 -34.71
N ASP A 481 0.24 5.39 -33.69
CA ASP A 481 0.42 3.94 -33.62
C ASP A 481 0.69 3.51 -32.17
N ALA A 482 0.80 2.21 -31.93
CA ALA A 482 1.12 1.68 -30.60
C ALA A 482 2.46 2.20 -30.06
N ALA A 483 3.48 2.34 -30.91
CA ALA A 483 4.81 2.79 -30.50
C ALA A 483 4.82 4.24 -29.99
N SER A 484 3.87 5.07 -30.42
CA SER A 484 3.68 6.44 -29.96
C SER A 484 3.03 6.57 -28.58
N LEU A 485 2.47 5.48 -28.03
CA LEU A 485 1.83 5.49 -26.73
C LEU A 485 2.87 5.49 -25.58
N PRO A 486 2.52 6.06 -24.42
CA PRO A 486 3.35 5.88 -23.22
C PRO A 486 3.34 4.42 -22.77
N ARG A 487 4.42 3.98 -22.13
CA ARG A 487 4.43 2.68 -21.45
C ARG A 487 3.41 2.65 -20.31
N PRO A 488 2.80 1.48 -20.02
CA PRO A 488 2.92 0.21 -20.75
C PRO A 488 1.89 0.09 -21.90
N LEU A 489 1.15 1.14 -22.26
CA LEU A 489 0.08 1.07 -23.27
C LEU A 489 0.63 0.72 -24.66
N ASN A 490 1.85 1.17 -24.98
CA ASN A 490 2.52 0.76 -26.22
C ASN A 490 2.75 -0.75 -26.33
N LEU A 491 2.94 -1.44 -25.20
CA LEU A 491 3.08 -2.89 -25.14
C LEU A 491 1.71 -3.56 -25.15
N LEU A 492 0.76 -3.02 -24.39
CA LEU A 492 -0.61 -3.54 -24.35
C LEU A 492 -1.24 -3.57 -25.75
N PHE A 493 -0.97 -2.54 -26.55
CA PHE A 493 -1.51 -2.40 -27.90
C PHE A 493 -0.54 -2.78 -29.02
N SER A 494 0.63 -3.38 -28.73
CA SER A 494 1.64 -3.73 -29.75
C SER A 494 1.09 -4.64 -30.83
N ASP A 495 0.24 -5.58 -30.42
CA ASP A 495 -0.36 -6.61 -31.29
C ASP A 495 -1.88 -6.47 -31.39
N ALA A 496 -2.44 -5.32 -31.00
CA ALA A 496 -3.88 -5.10 -31.02
C ALA A 496 -4.39 -5.04 -32.48
N PRO A 497 -5.12 -6.07 -32.96
CA PRO A 497 -5.38 -6.21 -34.40
C PRO A 497 -6.50 -5.30 -34.91
N ASN A 498 -7.33 -4.76 -34.01
CA ASN A 498 -8.61 -4.13 -34.33
C ASN A 498 -8.70 -2.65 -33.89
N VAL A 499 -7.60 -2.03 -33.46
CA VAL A 499 -7.59 -0.64 -33.00
C VAL A 499 -7.37 0.29 -34.18
N GLU A 500 -8.32 1.20 -34.43
CA GLU A 500 -8.13 2.31 -35.36
C GLU A 500 -7.24 3.40 -34.73
N TRP A 501 -6.10 3.66 -35.35
CA TRP A 501 -5.20 4.74 -34.96
C TRP A 501 -5.64 6.06 -35.60
N MET A 502 -6.14 6.97 -34.76
CA MET A 502 -6.66 8.26 -35.20
C MET A 502 -5.67 9.36 -34.88
N GLN A 503 -4.82 9.68 -35.85
CA GLN A 503 -4.04 10.90 -35.85
C GLN A 503 -4.82 12.00 -36.60
N GLN A 504 -4.96 13.19 -36.01
CA GLN A 504 -5.33 14.38 -36.78
C GLN A 504 -4.15 14.77 -37.71
N PRO A 505 -4.42 15.11 -38.98
CA PRO A 505 -3.38 15.46 -39.96
C PRO A 505 -2.56 16.70 -39.58
#